data_AF-A0A939FFV9-F1
#
_entry.id   AF-A0A939FFV9-F1
#
_cell.length_a   1.000
_cell.length_b   1.000
_cell.length_c   1.000
_cell.angle_alpha   90.00
_cell.angle_beta   90.00
_cell.angle_gamma   90.00
#
_symmetry.space_group_name_H-M   'P 1'
#
loop_
_entity.id
_entity.type
_entity.pdbx_description
1 polymer ?
#
loop_
_entity_poly.entity_id
_entity_poly.type
_entity_poly.pdbx_seq_one_letter_code
_entity_poly.pdbx_strand_id
1 'polypeptide(L)' 'AGLVAAFIFPVQMLNFPVAAGTSGHLLGGALAAILVGPYTGVLCVSVVLLMQGILFADGGLTALGVNITDMAIVTT' A
#
# COMPACT_ATOMS: atom_id res chain seq x y z
N ALA A 1 1.24 -4.47 -14.29
CA ALA A 1 0.40 -4.14 -13.12
C ALA A 1 0.45 -5.23 -12.05
N GLY A 2 -0.06 -6.44 -12.29
CA GLY A 2 -0.11 -7.50 -11.28
C GLY A 2 1.22 -7.85 -10.61
N LEU A 3 2.33 -7.91 -11.37
CA LEU A 3 3.67 -8.15 -10.79
C LEU A 3 4.12 -7.02 -9.84
N VAL A 4 3.75 -5.76 -10.15
CA VAL A 4 4.06 -4.60 -9.29
C VAL A 4 3.28 -4.70 -7.98
N ALA A 5 1.99 -5.03 -8.04
CA ALA A 5 1.19 -5.27 -6.84
C ALA A 5 1.74 -6.45 -6.00
N ALA A 6 2.10 -7.56 -6.64
CA ALA A 6 2.68 -8.72 -5.98
C ALA A 6 4.05 -8.43 -5.33
N PHE A 7 4.81 -7.47 -5.87
CA PHE A 7 6.05 -6.99 -5.26
C PHE A 7 5.80 -6.01 -4.11
N ILE A 8 4.87 -5.07 -4.27
CA ILE A 8 4.57 -4.05 -3.25
C ILE A 8 3.95 -4.68 -2.00
N PHE A 9 3.06 -5.68 -2.16
CA PHE A 9 2.40 -6.36 -1.05
C PHE A 9 3.35 -6.81 0.09
N PRO A 10 4.37 -7.66 -0.16
CA PRO A 10 5.27 -8.11 0.90
C PRO A 10 6.16 -6.98 1.43
N VAL A 11 6.49 -5.99 0.59
CA VAL A 11 7.32 -4.85 1.02
C VAL A 11 6.56 -3.94 1.99
N GLN A 12 5.24 -3.77 1.83
CA GLN A 12 4.42 -3.03 2.80
C GLN A 12 4.27 -3.76 4.14
N MET A 13 4.43 -5.08 4.17
CA MET A 13 4.40 -5.87 5.42
C MET A 13 5.71 -5.74 6.22
N LEU A 14 6.77 -5.17 5.63
CA LEU A 14 8.03 -4.92 6.31
C LEU A 14 7.92 -3.65 7.17
N ASN A 15 8.01 -3.85 8.48
CA ASN A 15 8.01 -2.80 9.46
C ASN A 15 9.44 -2.46 9.91
N PHE A 16 9.76 -1.18 9.96
CA PHE A 16 11.04 -0.64 10.40
C PHE A 16 10.83 0.26 11.63
N PRO A 17 11.75 0.27 12.60
CA PRO A 17 11.67 1.17 13.74
C PRO A 17 11.85 2.63 13.29
N VAL A 18 10.97 3.53 13.73
CA VAL A 18 11.02 4.96 13.35
C VAL A 18 11.43 5.83 14.53
N ALA A 19 10.60 5.90 15.58
CA ALA A 19 10.88 6.69 16.77
C ALA A 19 10.05 6.22 17.96
N ALA A 20 10.57 6.39 19.18
CA ALA A 20 9.81 6.25 20.43
C ALA A 20 8.95 4.96 20.55
N GLY A 21 9.44 3.83 20.03
CA GLY A 21 8.73 2.56 20.10
C GLY A 21 7.68 2.33 19.00
N THR A 22 7.54 3.23 18.03
CA THR A 22 6.68 3.04 16.86
C THR A 22 7.44 2.43 15.69
N SER A 23 6.74 1.63 14.89
CA SER A 23 7.21 1.18 13.59
C SER A 23 6.55 1.99 12.47
N GLY A 24 7.23 2.06 11.33
CA GLY A 24 6.68 2.52 10.06
C GLY A 24 6.95 1.49 8.98
N HIS A 25 6.21 1.56 7.88
CA HIS A 25 6.37 0.68 6.74
C HIS A 25 6.31 1.47 5.44
N LEU A 26 6.56 0.79 4.32
CA LEU A 26 6.52 1.41 3.00
C LEU A 26 5.06 1.70 2.60
N LEU A 27 4.78 2.89 2.04
CA LEU A 27 3.44 3.29 1.58
C LEU A 27 3.15 2.83 0.13
N GLY A 28 4.17 2.74 -0.73
CA GLY A 28 4.08 2.05 -2.02
C GLY A 28 3.50 2.85 -3.19
N GLY A 29 2.79 3.97 -2.97
CA GLY A 29 2.20 4.81 -4.03
C GLY A 29 3.21 5.31 -5.06
N ALA A 30 4.16 6.15 -4.67
CA ALA A 30 5.18 6.71 -5.58
C ALA A 30 5.97 5.62 -6.31
N LEU A 31 6.31 4.53 -5.61
CA LEU A 31 7.02 3.40 -6.22
C LEU A 31 6.18 2.73 -7.31
N ALA A 32 4.88 2.52 -7.06
CA ALA A 32 3.96 2.00 -8.07
C ALA A 32 3.82 2.96 -9.26
N ALA A 33 3.70 4.27 -8.97
CA ALA A 33 3.58 5.32 -9.97
C ALA A 33 4.78 5.36 -10.93
N ILE A 34 6.00 5.25 -10.38
CA ILE A 34 7.24 5.22 -11.16
C ILE A 34 7.30 3.97 -12.06
N LEU A 35 6.85 2.81 -11.57
CA LEU A 35 6.98 1.54 -12.30
C LEU A 35 5.92 1.35 -13.39
N VAL A 36 4.70 1.84 -13.19
CA VAL A 36 3.57 1.52 -14.10
C VAL A 36 2.68 2.74 -14.42
N GLY A 37 3.08 3.93 -14.01
CA GLY A 37 2.32 5.17 -14.15
C GLY A 37 1.33 5.38 -13.00
N PRO A 38 0.89 6.64 -12.77
CA PRO A 38 0.11 7.01 -11.58
C PRO A 38 -1.25 6.31 -11.50
N TYR A 39 -2.00 6.28 -12.61
CA TYR A 39 -3.33 5.66 -12.64
C TYR A 39 -3.27 4.15 -12.40
N THR A 40 -2.36 3.44 -13.07
CA THR A 40 -2.18 2.00 -12.87
C THR A 40 -1.57 1.71 -11.49
N GLY A 41 -0.73 2.60 -10.98
CA GLY A 41 -0.14 2.52 -9.64
C GLY A 41 -1.18 2.59 -8.53
N VAL A 42 -2.14 3.53 -8.63
CA VAL A 42 -3.28 3.64 -7.71
C VAL A 42 -4.07 2.34 -7.67
N LEU A 43 -4.36 1.74 -8.84
CA LEU A 43 -5.07 0.45 -8.90
C LEU A 43 -4.24 -0.69 -8.29
N CYS A 44 -2.93 -0.74 -8.52
CA CYS A 44 -2.05 -1.72 -7.89
C CYS A 44 -2.09 -1.63 -6.36
N VAL A 45 -1.89 -0.44 -5.79
CA VAL A 45 -1.90 -0.24 -4.33
C VAL A 45 -3.30 -0.52 -3.75
N SER A 46 -4.37 -0.16 -4.46
CA SER A 46 -5.75 -0.47 -4.03
C SER A 46 -6.00 -1.97 -3.88
N VAL A 47 -5.51 -2.78 -4.83
CA VAL A 47 -5.61 -4.25 -4.77
C VAL A 47 -4.78 -4.81 -3.61
N VAL A 48 -3.60 -4.25 -3.36
CA VAL A 48 -2.75 -4.65 -2.23
C VAL A 48 -3.45 -4.41 -0.89
N LEU A 49 -4.02 -3.21 -0.69
CA LEU A 49 -4.75 -2.86 0.54
C LEU A 49 -6.01 -3.71 0.74
N LEU A 50 -6.71 -4.05 -0.35
CA LEU A 50 -7.83 -5.00 -0.29
C LEU A 50 -7.37 -6.38 0.20
N MET A 51 -6.25 -6.89 -0.32
CA MET A 51 -5.68 -8.17 0.12
C MET A 51 -5.25 -8.13 1.59
N GLN A 52 -4.61 -7.05 2.03
CA GLN A 52 -4.19 -6.87 3.43
C GLN A 52 -5.39 -6.90 4.38
N GLY A 53 -6.48 -6.19 4.04
CA GLY A 53 -7.67 -6.15 4.87
C GLY A 53 -8.45 -7.48 4.91
N ILE A 54 -8.49 -8.24 3.81
CA ILE A 54 -9.24 -9.51 3.76
C ILE A 54 -8.45 -10.67 4.37
N LEU A 55 -7.15 -10.78 4.08
CA LEU A 55 -6.36 -11.98 4.37
C LEU A 55 -5.46 -11.83 5.61
N PHE A 56 -5.03 -10.61 5.93
CA PHE A 56 -4.02 -10.35 6.98
C PHE A 56 -4.58 -9.55 8.15
N ALA A 57 -5.85 -9.14 8.09
CA ALA A 57 -6.49 -8.24 9.05
C ALA A 57 -5.67 -6.94 9.27
N ASP A 58 -4.95 -6.51 8.25
CA ASP A 58 -4.13 -5.30 8.26
C ASP A 58 -4.84 -4.21 7.45
N GLY A 59 -5.54 -3.33 8.17
CA GLY A 59 -6.45 -2.33 7.59
C GLY A 59 -7.90 -2.81 7.49
N GLY A 60 -8.83 -2.04 8.04
CA GLY A 60 -10.26 -2.38 8.04
C GLY A 60 -10.95 -2.14 6.69
N LEU A 61 -11.90 -3.01 6.32
CA LEU A 61 -12.71 -2.85 5.10
C LEU A 61 -13.50 -1.54 5.06
N THR A 62 -13.97 -1.05 6.21
CA THR A 62 -14.65 0.25 6.32
C THR A 62 -13.70 1.44 6.16
N ALA A 63 -12.42 1.26 6.49
CA ALA A 63 -11.37 2.26 6.33
C ALA A 63 -10.68 2.20 4.96
N LEU A 64 -11.01 1.20 4.13
CA LEU A 64 -10.34 0.92 2.86
C LEU A 64 -10.33 2.13 1.90
N GLY A 65 -11.41 2.91 1.85
CA GLY A 65 -11.46 4.14 1.06
C GLY A 65 -10.46 5.20 1.51
N VAL A 66 -10.33 5.41 2.82
CA VAL A 66 -9.37 6.36 3.39
C VAL A 66 -7.94 5.86 3.18
N ASN A 67 -7.70 4.57 3.41
CA ASN A 67 -6.40 3.94 3.20
C ASN A 67 -5.93 4.05 1.74
N ILE A 68 -6.83 3.85 0.76
CA ILE A 68 -6.53 4.04 -0.66
C ILE A 68 -6.24 5.51 -0.95
N THR A 69 -7.04 6.43 -0.41
CA THR A 69 -6.83 7.86 -0.66
C THR A 69 -5.46 8.30 -0.17
N ASP A 70 -5.08 7.90 1.04
CA ASP A 70 -3.82 8.30 1.64
C ASP A 70 -2.64 7.58 0.98
N MET A 71 -2.68 6.24 0.89
CA MET A 71 -1.52 5.45 0.46
C MET A 71 -1.43 5.26 -1.05
N ALA A 72 -2.53 5.34 -1.79
CA ALA A 72 -2.53 5.12 -3.24
C ALA A 72 -2.70 6.42 -4.04
N ILE A 73 -3.27 7.49 -3.49
CA ILE A 73 -3.48 8.75 -4.23
C ILE A 73 -2.53 9.85 -3.73
N VAL A 74 -2.52 10.12 -2.43
CA VAL A 74 -1.69 11.21 -1.87
C VAL A 74 -0.20 10.93 -2.02
N THR A 75 0.21 9.66 -1.95
CA THR A 75 1.64 9.30 -2.04
C THR A 75 2.11 8.92 -3.44
N THR A 76 1.24 8.95 -4.46
CA THR A 76 1.55 8.61 -5.86
C THR A 76 2.18 9.78 -6.59
#